data_AF-A0A7K8Z9I8-F1
#
_entry.id   AF-A0A7K8Z9I8-F1
#
_cell.length_a   1.000
_cell.length_b   1.000
_cell.length_c   1.000
_cell.angle_alpha   90.00
_cell.angle_beta   90.00
_cell.angle_gamma   90.00
#
_symmetry.space_group_name_H-M   'P 1'
#
loop_
_entity.id
_entity.type
_entity.pdbx_description
1 polymer ?
#
loop_
_entity_poly.entity_id
_entity_poly.type
_entity_poly.pdbx_seq_one_letter_code
_entity_poly.pdbx_strand_id
1 'polypeptide(L)'
;PLFAGRNGSAIENFSCVIYNIFLMNCTWQAGKGAPADTQYFLYWQNSREDKKLECELYIKDENGRNMGCRFQNVMIGIEKAYFLVNGSSKDSLIQFYDEYIELYKIEKLMPPSNITVNCDEIKNDCIIQWQRPQISH
;
A
#
# COMPACT_ATOMS: atom_id res chain seq x y z
N PRO A 1 -2.88 11.22 -30.06
CA PRO A 1 -1.52 10.69 -29.81
C PRO A 1 -1.27 10.59 -28.29
N LEU A 2 -1.48 9.41 -27.72
CA LEU A 2 -1.18 9.15 -26.31
C LEU A 2 0.34 9.16 -26.17
N PHE A 3 0.89 10.18 -25.52
CA PHE A 3 2.31 10.30 -25.18
C PHE A 3 2.66 9.19 -24.18
N ALA A 4 2.72 7.95 -24.64
CA ALA A 4 3.26 6.86 -23.85
C ALA A 4 4.74 7.19 -23.63
N GLY A 5 5.13 7.41 -22.37
CA GLY A 5 6.54 7.59 -22.01
C GLY A 5 7.42 6.43 -22.51
N ARG A 6 8.71 6.52 -22.25
CA ARG A 6 9.71 5.51 -22.62
C ARG A 6 9.24 4.10 -22.24
N ASN A 7 9.28 3.17 -23.19
CA ASN A 7 8.79 1.81 -22.96
C ASN A 7 9.54 1.13 -21.79
N GLY A 8 8.79 0.52 -20.88
CA GLY A 8 9.32 -0.15 -19.69
C GLY A 8 9.84 0.80 -18.61
N SER A 9 9.49 2.08 -18.66
CA SER A 9 9.90 3.07 -17.64
C SER A 9 8.92 3.18 -16.46
N ALA A 10 7.69 2.69 -16.61
CA ALA A 10 6.74 2.55 -15.52
C ALA A 10 7.29 1.61 -14.44
N ILE A 11 6.84 1.82 -13.21
CA ILE A 11 7.21 0.96 -12.09
C ILE A 11 6.75 -0.49 -12.30
N GLU A 12 7.43 -1.43 -11.67
CA GLU A 12 7.08 -2.85 -11.65
C GLU A 12 6.77 -3.30 -10.22
N ASN A 13 6.00 -4.39 -10.05
CA ASN A 13 5.74 -5.02 -8.75
C ASN A 13 5.18 -4.05 -7.68
N PHE A 14 4.20 -3.23 -8.07
CA PHE A 14 3.48 -2.37 -7.12
C PHE A 14 2.70 -3.24 -6.13
N SER A 15 2.83 -2.94 -4.84
CA SER A 15 2.11 -3.62 -3.78
C SER A 15 1.93 -2.70 -2.59
N CYS A 16 0.77 -2.79 -1.93
CA CYS A 16 0.44 -2.05 -0.73
C CYS A 16 -0.02 -3.00 0.38
N VAL A 17 0.23 -2.62 1.63
CA VAL A 17 -0.27 -3.30 2.82
C VAL A 17 -0.71 -2.29 3.86
N ILE A 18 -1.93 -2.47 4.40
CA ILE A 18 -2.42 -1.72 5.56
C ILE A 18 -2.09 -2.53 6.81
N TYR A 19 -1.55 -1.89 7.84
CA TYR A 19 -1.15 -2.51 9.10
C TYR A 19 -1.36 -1.53 10.26
N ASN A 20 -1.40 -2.06 11.48
CA ASN A 20 -1.63 -1.28 12.69
C ASN A 20 -2.84 -0.33 12.55
N ILE A 21 -3.93 -0.84 11.95
CA ILE A 21 -5.24 -0.19 11.79
C ILE A 21 -5.26 0.95 10.74
N PHE A 22 -4.29 1.87 10.72
CA PHE A 22 -4.38 3.09 9.90
C PHE A 22 -3.09 3.45 9.14
N LEU A 23 -2.07 2.58 9.18
CA LEU A 23 -0.82 2.80 8.44
C LEU A 23 -0.86 2.01 7.13
N MET A 24 -0.41 2.61 6.05
CA MET A 24 -0.26 1.91 4.77
C MET A 24 1.15 2.07 4.22
N ASN A 25 1.77 0.96 3.86
CA ASN A 25 3.04 0.96 3.12
C ASN A 25 2.77 0.48 1.70
N CYS A 26 3.20 1.25 0.72
CA CYS A 26 3.25 0.84 -0.68
C CYS A 26 4.70 0.77 -1.13
N THR A 27 5.03 -0.22 -1.95
CA THR A 27 6.38 -0.43 -2.48
C THR A 27 6.31 -0.81 -3.95
N TRP A 28 7.36 -0.48 -4.69
CA TRP A 28 7.50 -0.86 -6.10
C TRP A 28 8.96 -1.00 -6.47
N GLN A 29 9.20 -1.52 -7.67
CA GLN A 29 10.49 -1.56 -8.33
C GLN A 29 10.53 -0.55 -9.47
N ALA A 30 11.71 -0.05 -9.76
CA ALA A 30 11.93 0.81 -10.91
C ALA A 30 11.73 0.01 -12.20
N GLY A 31 11.11 0.64 -13.19
CA GLY A 31 10.98 0.04 -14.52
C GLY A 31 12.34 -0.26 -15.12
N LYS A 32 12.50 -1.43 -15.74
CA LYS A 32 13.77 -1.85 -16.36
C LYS A 32 14.24 -0.91 -17.47
N GLY A 33 13.31 -0.21 -18.13
CA GLY A 33 13.57 0.78 -19.16
C GLY A 33 13.68 2.21 -18.63
N ALA A 34 13.58 2.44 -17.31
CA ALA A 34 13.63 3.76 -16.73
C ALA A 34 15.07 4.29 -16.66
N PRO A 35 15.33 5.53 -17.10
CA PRO A 35 16.61 6.22 -16.88
C PRO A 35 17.05 6.24 -15.42
N ALA A 36 18.36 6.30 -15.17
CA ALA A 36 18.93 6.33 -13.82
C ALA A 36 18.52 7.58 -13.02
N ASP A 37 18.25 8.70 -13.69
CA ASP A 37 17.82 9.97 -13.08
C ASP A 37 16.30 10.03 -12.83
N THR A 38 15.57 8.94 -13.10
CA THR A 38 14.12 8.91 -12.93
C THR A 38 13.74 9.00 -11.45
N GLN A 39 12.87 9.95 -11.12
CA GLN A 39 12.21 10.05 -9.82
C GLN A 39 10.72 9.70 -9.94
N TYR A 40 10.19 8.93 -9.00
CA TYR A 40 8.78 8.51 -8.99
C TYR A 40 7.96 9.25 -7.93
N PHE A 41 6.67 9.43 -8.20
CA PHE A 41 5.75 10.13 -7.32
C PHE A 41 4.44 9.36 -7.22
N LEU A 42 4.04 9.00 -5.99
CA LEU A 42 2.80 8.25 -5.74
C LEU A 42 1.69 9.20 -5.30
N TYR A 43 0.54 9.06 -5.93
CA TYR A 43 -0.72 9.70 -5.57
C TYR A 43 -1.79 8.64 -5.33
N TRP A 44 -2.66 8.86 -4.36
CA TRP A 44 -3.80 7.98 -4.11
C TRP A 44 -5.09 8.73 -3.82
N GLN A 45 -6.23 8.09 -4.07
CA GLN A 45 -7.59 8.57 -3.75
C GLN A 45 -8.34 7.43 -3.08
N ASN A 46 -8.97 7.69 -1.94
CA ASN A 46 -9.69 6.65 -1.20
C ASN A 46 -11.03 6.29 -1.87
N SER A 47 -11.78 7.30 -2.33
CA SER A 47 -12.97 7.16 -3.16
C SER A 47 -12.88 8.01 -4.43
N ARG A 48 -13.84 7.84 -5.36
CA ARG A 48 -13.87 8.65 -6.60
C ARG A 48 -14.13 10.14 -6.37
N GLU A 49 -14.78 10.48 -5.25
CA GLU A 49 -15.11 11.86 -4.91
C GLU A 49 -14.01 12.54 -4.08
N ASP A 50 -13.06 11.76 -3.56
CA ASP A 50 -11.97 12.27 -2.76
C ASP A 50 -10.89 12.96 -3.60
N LYS A 51 -10.17 13.88 -2.95
CA LYS A 51 -8.99 14.52 -3.54
C LYS A 51 -7.83 13.52 -3.66
N LYS A 52 -7.05 13.65 -4.74
CA LYS A 52 -5.74 13.00 -4.86
C LYS A 52 -4.81 13.50 -3.78
N LEU A 53 -4.30 12.59 -2.95
CA LEU A 53 -3.28 12.85 -1.94
C LEU A 53 -1.94 12.33 -2.45
N GLU A 54 -0.91 13.18 -2.38
CA GLU A 54 0.46 12.75 -2.62
C GLU A 54 1.00 11.97 -1.43
N CYS A 55 1.96 11.08 -1.68
CA CYS A 55 2.73 10.43 -0.65
C CYS A 55 3.31 11.41 0.39
N GLU A 56 3.05 11.13 1.67
CA GLU A 56 3.55 11.92 2.80
C GLU A 56 5.02 11.61 3.10
N LEU A 57 5.38 10.32 3.07
CA LEU A 57 6.70 9.84 3.48
C LEU A 57 7.22 8.80 2.48
N TYR A 58 8.08 9.24 1.56
CA TYR A 58 8.70 8.35 0.59
C TYR A 58 9.76 7.44 1.22
N ILE A 59 9.73 6.16 0.81
CA ILE A 59 10.80 5.20 1.05
C ILE A 59 11.74 5.29 -0.15
N LYS A 60 13.03 5.53 0.12
CA LYS A 60 14.03 5.78 -0.92
C LYS A 60 15.07 4.66 -1.00
N ASP A 61 15.59 4.42 -2.19
CA ASP A 61 16.79 3.59 -2.36
C ASP A 61 18.08 4.36 -2.01
N GLU A 62 19.22 3.69 -2.17
CA GLU A 62 20.56 4.23 -1.93
C GLU A 62 20.89 5.47 -2.80
N ASN A 63 20.23 5.61 -3.95
CA ASN A 63 20.41 6.74 -4.87
C ASN A 63 19.39 7.86 -4.63
N GLY A 64 18.54 7.74 -3.61
CA GLY A 64 17.51 8.73 -3.28
C GLY A 64 16.27 8.69 -4.19
N ARG A 65 16.12 7.64 -5.00
CA ARG A 65 14.93 7.40 -5.83
C ARG A 65 13.81 6.86 -4.95
N ASN A 66 12.60 7.36 -5.16
CA ASN A 66 11.40 6.93 -4.46
C ASN A 66 10.99 5.53 -4.96
N MET A 67 11.01 4.57 -4.04
CA MET A 67 10.71 3.14 -4.30
C MET A 67 9.55 2.63 -3.44
N GLY A 68 8.97 3.51 -2.63
CA GLY A 68 7.83 3.22 -1.80
C GLY A 68 7.27 4.47 -1.15
N CYS A 69 6.17 4.29 -0.44
CA CYS A 69 5.49 5.33 0.30
C CYS A 69 4.93 4.78 1.60
N ARG A 70 4.91 5.61 2.63
CA ARG A 70 4.14 5.39 3.84
C ARG A 70 3.10 6.49 4.01
N PHE A 71 1.85 6.07 4.16
CA PHE A 71 0.72 6.94 4.51
C PHE A 71 0.32 6.73 5.97
N GLN A 72 -0.13 7.81 6.59
CA GLN A 72 -0.74 7.79 7.91
C GLN A 72 -2.25 8.07 7.81
N ASN A 73 -3.02 7.63 8.80
CA ASN A 73 -4.45 7.90 8.91
C ASN A 73 -5.30 7.39 7.73
N VAL A 74 -4.95 6.22 7.18
CA VAL A 74 -5.74 5.55 6.14
C VAL A 74 -7.01 4.98 6.76
N MET A 75 -8.16 5.27 6.14
CA MET A 75 -9.45 4.69 6.49
C MET A 75 -9.91 3.77 5.37
N ILE A 76 -10.33 2.55 5.71
CA ILE A 76 -10.82 1.58 4.74
C ILE A 76 -12.27 1.96 4.36
N GLY A 77 -12.44 2.49 3.14
CA GLY A 77 -13.74 2.73 2.54
C GLY A 77 -14.33 1.48 1.88
N ILE A 78 -15.61 1.58 1.49
CA ILE A 78 -16.33 0.54 0.72
C ILE A 78 -15.89 0.55 -0.76
N GLU A 79 -15.51 1.72 -1.28
CA GLU A 79 -15.07 1.88 -2.67
C GLU A 79 -13.63 1.43 -2.91
N LYS A 80 -13.27 1.22 -4.18
CA LYS A 80 -11.90 0.96 -4.58
C LYS A 80 -11.08 2.25 -4.53
N ALA A 81 -9.96 2.22 -3.82
CA ALA A 81 -8.98 3.28 -3.85
C ALA A 81 -8.23 3.26 -5.18
N TYR A 82 -7.94 4.44 -5.74
CA TYR A 82 -7.15 4.60 -6.96
C TYR A 82 -5.72 5.00 -6.60
N PHE A 83 -4.75 4.30 -7.17
CA PHE A 83 -3.32 4.58 -7.03
C PHE A 83 -2.74 4.99 -8.38
N LEU A 84 -1.88 6.00 -8.39
CA LEU A 84 -1.17 6.50 -9.57
C LEU A 84 0.28 6.79 -9.21
N VAL A 85 1.20 6.14 -9.91
CA VAL A 85 2.64 6.43 -9.81
C VAL A 85 3.12 7.06 -11.11
N ASN A 86 3.50 8.33 -11.03
CA ASN A 86 4.12 9.07 -12.12
C ASN A 86 5.64 9.03 -12.01
N GLY A 87 6.34 9.37 -13.08
CA GLY A 87 7.79 9.55 -13.07
C GLY A 87 8.24 10.82 -13.78
N SER A 88 9.39 11.33 -13.36
CA SER A 88 10.07 12.48 -13.98
C SER A 88 11.54 12.12 -14.23
N SER A 89 12.06 12.50 -15.39
CA SER A 89 13.46 12.39 -15.80
C SER A 89 13.79 13.61 -16.68
N LYS A 90 15.06 14.00 -16.77
CA LYS A 90 15.49 15.21 -17.49
C LYS A 90 15.16 15.15 -18.98
N ASP A 91 15.42 14.02 -19.61
CA ASP A 91 15.46 13.89 -21.07
C ASP A 91 14.44 12.87 -21.59
N SER A 92 13.61 12.29 -20.72
CA SER A 92 12.69 11.22 -21.09
C SER A 92 11.36 11.33 -20.36
N LEU A 93 10.26 11.28 -21.12
CA LEU A 93 8.94 11.07 -20.55
C LEU A 93 8.87 9.67 -19.94
N ILE A 94 8.36 9.56 -18.71
CA ILE A 94 8.24 8.29 -17.99
C ILE A 94 6.78 7.82 -18.05
N GLN A 95 6.58 6.53 -18.30
CA GLN A 95 5.25 5.93 -18.26
C GLN A 95 4.74 5.91 -16.82
N PHE A 96 3.47 6.26 -16.65
CA PHE A 96 2.82 6.12 -15.35
C PHE A 96 2.32 4.68 -15.15
N TYR A 97 2.13 4.31 -13.90
CA TYR A 97 1.41 3.10 -13.48
C TYR A 97 0.17 3.50 -12.71
N ASP A 98 -0.96 2.86 -12.94
CA ASP A 98 -2.16 3.06 -12.14
C ASP A 98 -2.94 1.78 -11.88
N GLU A 99 -3.65 1.74 -10.75
CA GLU A 99 -4.42 0.58 -10.31
C GLU A 99 -5.55 0.97 -9.36
N TYR A 100 -6.63 0.18 -9.38
CA TYR A 100 -7.71 0.25 -8.40
C TYR A 100 -7.63 -0.91 -7.41
N ILE A 101 -7.49 -0.62 -6.13
CA ILE A 101 -7.33 -1.62 -5.07
C ILE A 101 -8.48 -1.52 -4.05
N GLU A 102 -9.04 -2.68 -3.68
CA GLU A 102 -9.98 -2.78 -2.56
C GLU A 102 -9.20 -2.88 -1.26
N LEU A 103 -9.23 -1.82 -0.43
CA LEU A 103 -8.33 -1.67 0.72
C LEU A 103 -8.48 -2.80 1.75
N TYR A 104 -9.68 -3.33 1.95
CA TYR A 104 -9.92 -4.45 2.87
C TYR A 104 -9.18 -5.74 2.45
N LYS A 105 -8.82 -5.90 1.18
CA LYS A 105 -8.05 -7.07 0.70
C LYS A 105 -6.56 -6.99 1.02
N ILE A 106 -6.06 -5.79 1.28
CA ILE A 106 -4.65 -5.54 1.61
C ILE A 106 -4.45 -5.18 3.09
N GLU A 107 -5.50 -5.29 3.90
CA GLU A 107 -5.43 -5.13 5.35
C GLU A 107 -4.80 -6.36 6.00
N LYS A 108 -3.69 -6.14 6.70
CA LYS A 108 -3.09 -7.11 7.58
C LYS A 108 -3.71 -6.98 8.98
N LEU A 109 -4.65 -7.86 9.28
CA LEU A 109 -5.30 -7.94 10.58
C LEU A 109 -4.27 -8.19 11.70
N MET A 110 -4.47 -7.52 12.82
CA MET A 110 -3.71 -7.79 14.04
C MET A 110 -4.07 -9.18 14.59
N PRO A 111 -3.18 -9.82 15.37
CA PRO A 111 -3.55 -11.03 16.09
C PRO A 111 -4.72 -10.76 17.07
N PRO A 112 -5.52 -11.78 17.39
CA PRO A 112 -6.58 -11.65 18.38
C PRO A 112 -5.99 -11.26 19.74
N SER A 113 -6.75 -10.48 20.50
CA SER A 113 -6.35 -10.03 21.84
C SER A 113 -7.03 -10.88 22.92
N ASN A 114 -6.52 -10.77 24.14
CA ASN A 114 -7.13 -11.36 25.34
C ASN A 114 -7.40 -12.88 25.20
N ILE A 115 -6.36 -13.62 24.82
CA ILE A 115 -6.43 -15.07 24.69
C ILE A 115 -6.44 -15.68 26.10
N THR A 116 -7.52 -16.36 26.45
CA THR A 116 -7.65 -17.11 27.69
C THR A 116 -7.80 -18.59 27.40
N VAL A 117 -7.20 -19.42 28.24
CA VAL A 117 -7.28 -20.88 28.16
C VAL A 117 -7.72 -21.38 29.53
N ASN A 118 -8.82 -22.13 29.56
CA ASN A 118 -9.32 -22.76 30.76
C ASN A 118 -9.50 -24.26 30.51
N CYS A 119 -8.70 -25.08 31.19
CA CYS A 119 -8.74 -26.52 31.07
C CYS A 119 -9.32 -27.17 32.32
N ASP A 120 -10.20 -28.14 32.15
CA ASP A 120 -10.76 -28.97 33.21
C ASP A 120 -10.18 -30.38 33.08
N GLU A 121 -9.25 -30.72 33.97
CA GLU A 121 -8.55 -32.01 33.97
C GLU A 121 -9.49 -33.19 34.28
N ILE A 122 -10.60 -32.94 34.97
CA ILE A 122 -11.57 -33.99 35.32
C ILE A 122 -12.40 -34.34 34.08
N LYS A 123 -12.78 -33.34 33.29
CA LYS A 123 -13.52 -33.52 32.04
C LYS A 123 -12.62 -33.79 30.83
N ASN A 124 -11.30 -33.61 30.96
CA ASN A 124 -10.33 -33.66 29.87
C ASN A 124 -10.69 -32.72 28.70
N ASP A 125 -11.23 -31.52 28.99
CA ASP A 125 -11.55 -30.51 28.00
C ASP A 125 -10.84 -29.18 28.28
N CYS A 126 -10.67 -28.39 27.22
CA CYS A 126 -10.11 -27.04 27.30
C CYS A 126 -10.97 -26.08 26.50
N ILE A 127 -11.30 -24.94 27.10
CA ILE A 127 -12.01 -23.84 26.47
C ILE A 127 -10.99 -22.73 26.19
N ILE A 128 -10.85 -22.38 24.91
CA ILE A 128 -10.00 -21.28 24.45
C ILE A 128 -10.91 -20.13 24.02
N GLN A 129 -10.74 -18.96 24.61
CA GLN A 129 -11.49 -17.76 24.26
C GLN A 129 -10.53 -16.67 23.81
N TRP A 130 -10.98 -15.82 22.89
CA TRP A 130 -10.21 -14.69 22.42
C TRP A 130 -11.15 -13.56 22.00
N GLN A 131 -10.64 -12.35 22.00
CA GLN A 131 -11.31 -11.18 21.45
C GLN A 131 -10.88 -10.98 20.00
N ARG A 132 -11.83 -10.55 19.17
CA ARG A 132 -11.53 -10.21 17.77
C ARG A 132 -10.51 -9.07 17.73
N PRO A 133 -9.56 -9.10 16.78
CA PRO A 133 -8.63 -8.00 16.60
C PRO A 133 -9.39 -6.72 16.24
N GLN A 134 -8.82 -5.58 16.62
CA GLN A 134 -9.33 -4.30 16.16
C GLN A 134 -9.16 -4.22 14.64
N ILE A 135 -10.25 -3.85 13.97
CA ILE A 135 -10.31 -3.56 12.54
C ILE A 135 -10.58 -2.08 12.34
N SER A 136 -10.17 -1.54 11.20
CA SER A 136 -10.27 -0.10 10.93
C SER A 136 -11.66 0.38 10.48
N HIS A 137 -12.65 -0.51 10.37
CA HIS A 137 -13.96 -0.26 9.74
C HIS A 137 -15.10 -1.01 10.43
#